data_AF-A0A135VFV9-F1
#
_entry.id   AF-A0A135VFV9-F1
#
_cell.length_a   1.000
_cell.length_b   1.000
_cell.length_c   1.000
_cell.angle_alpha   90.00
_cell.angle_beta   90.00
_cell.angle_gamma   90.00
#
_symmetry.space_group_name_H-M   'P 1'
#
loop_
_entity.id
_entity.type
_entity.pdbx_description
1 polymer ?
#
loop_
_entity_poly.entity_id
_entity_poly.type
_entity_poly.pdbx_seq_one_letter_code
_entity_poly.pdbx_strand_id
1 'polypeptide(L)'
;MSLRFEESVLMKEKSRLEGKTKRTAAEDARLSEITDLLKKKIISVTMSQALVSRIDELVHERVGRSRAQLIEDAVRWFLDYSVHKWNERGLYVSGFRAALESETMTSLFFSKLTPSDQYELGVTAGSQAAVSDVVRLYRGGDPKDAESRELIIGLLQDYGWGSFEMHDDLIVIGSPYYPAPFIQGYLETLLKIKLELVDMAVKENVALRIL
;
A
#
# COMPACT_ATOMS: atom_id res chain seq x y z
N MET A 1 7.23 6.10 -2.72
CA MET A 1 5.95 6.03 -1.96
C MET A 1 4.85 5.95 -2.98
N SER A 2 3.73 5.31 -2.65
CA SER A 2 2.50 5.69 -3.32
C SER A 2 2.17 7.13 -2.96
N LEU A 3 1.93 7.96 -3.97
CA LEU A 3 1.42 9.32 -3.81
C LEU A 3 0.14 9.34 -2.96
N ARG A 4 -0.63 8.23 -2.92
CA ARG A 4 -1.83 8.10 -2.06
C ARG A 4 -1.50 8.14 -0.59
N PHE A 5 -0.44 7.44 -0.18
CA PHE A 5 -0.02 7.42 1.21
C PHE A 5 0.46 8.82 1.63
N GLU A 6 1.27 9.48 0.80
CA GLU A 6 1.75 10.86 1.05
C GLU A 6 0.57 11.84 1.17
N GLU A 7 -0.35 11.82 0.21
CA GLU A 7 -1.56 12.66 0.25
C GLU A 7 -2.44 12.36 1.48
N SER A 8 -2.61 11.09 1.86
CA SER A 8 -3.39 10.68 3.03
C SER A 8 -2.78 11.20 4.33
N VAL A 9 -1.46 11.09 4.50
CA VAL A 9 -0.74 11.63 5.66
C VAL A 9 -0.89 13.15 5.72
N LEU A 10 -0.71 13.84 4.58
CA LEU A 10 -0.88 15.29 4.50
C LEU A 10 -2.33 15.72 4.82
N MET A 11 -3.34 14.98 4.36
CA MET A 11 -4.75 15.25 4.64
C MET A 11 -5.11 15.04 6.12
N LYS A 12 -4.58 13.98 6.76
CA LYS A 12 -4.73 13.75 8.21
C LYS A 12 -4.05 14.88 9.00
N GLU A 13 -2.83 15.25 8.64
CA GLU A 13 -2.08 16.34 9.29
C GLU A 13 -2.81 17.68 9.15
N LYS A 14 -3.28 18.00 7.93
CA LYS A 14 -4.09 19.18 7.66
C LYS A 14 -5.32 19.24 8.54
N SER A 15 -6.10 18.16 8.59
CA SER A 15 -7.33 18.07 9.39
C SER A 15 -7.04 18.27 10.88
N ARG A 16 -5.94 17.69 11.38
CA ARG A 16 -5.48 17.87 12.76
C ARG A 16 -5.11 19.32 13.06
N LEU A 17 -4.41 19.99 12.14
CA LEU A 17 -4.02 21.40 12.31
C LEU A 17 -5.22 22.34 12.21
N GLU A 18 -6.16 22.09 11.30
CA GLU A 18 -7.40 22.87 11.17
C GLU A 18 -8.31 22.74 12.40
N GLY A 19 -8.29 21.59 13.08
CA GLY A 19 -9.06 21.36 14.31
C GLY A 19 -8.52 22.05 15.57
N LYS A 20 -7.33 22.66 15.55
CA LYS A 20 -6.74 23.32 16.73
C LYS A 20 -7.31 24.73 16.93
N THR A 21 -7.82 25.01 18.13
CA THR A 21 -8.37 26.34 18.50
C THR A 21 -7.29 27.42 18.66
N LYS A 22 -6.05 27.04 18.99
CA LYS A 22 -4.88 27.93 18.99
C LYS A 22 -3.74 27.23 18.26
N ARG A 23 -3.16 27.93 17.28
CA ARG A 23 -2.00 27.48 16.51
C ARG A 23 -0.81 28.38 16.77
N THR A 24 0.38 27.81 16.73
CA THR A 24 1.64 28.53 16.71
C THR A 24 1.93 29.03 15.28
N ALA A 25 2.80 30.04 15.15
CA ALA A 25 3.21 30.54 13.83
C ALA A 25 3.85 29.46 12.94
N ALA A 26 4.56 28.49 13.54
CA ALA A 26 5.13 27.35 12.83
C ALA A 26 4.03 26.41 12.28
N GLU A 27 2.97 26.19 13.04
CA GLU A 27 1.83 25.37 12.61
C GLU A 27 1.00 26.06 11.51
N ASP A 28 0.85 27.39 11.57
CA ASP A 28 0.21 28.16 10.50
C ASP A 28 1.03 28.10 9.20
N ALA A 29 2.36 28.23 9.29
CA ALA A 29 3.25 28.08 8.14
C ALA A 29 3.16 26.67 7.54
N ARG A 30 3.17 25.63 8.39
CA ARG A 30 3.03 24.24 7.96
C ARG A 30 1.67 23.97 7.31
N LEU A 31 0.59 24.52 7.85
CA LEU A 31 -0.75 24.39 7.25
C LEU A 31 -0.81 25.05 5.87
N SER A 32 -0.18 26.21 5.70
CA SER A 32 -0.10 26.89 4.40
C SER A 32 0.66 26.04 3.38
N GLU A 33 1.80 25.48 3.77
CA GLU A 33 2.61 24.60 2.93
C GLU A 33 1.80 23.37 2.48
N ILE A 34 1.16 22.66 3.42
CA ILE A 34 0.32 21.49 3.11
C ILE A 34 -0.83 21.88 2.17
N THR A 35 -1.42 23.05 2.37
CA THR A 35 -2.51 23.54 1.52
C THR A 35 -2.06 23.79 0.09
N ASP A 36 -0.86 24.35 -0.09
CA ASP A 36 -0.28 24.56 -1.42
C ASP A 36 0.10 23.24 -2.10
N LEU A 37 0.63 22.26 -1.34
CA LEU A 37 0.92 20.93 -1.87
C LEU A 37 -0.33 20.18 -2.35
N LEU A 38 -1.45 20.34 -1.64
CA LEU A 38 -2.73 19.70 -1.97
C LEU A 38 -3.56 20.49 -3.00
N LYS A 39 -3.06 21.64 -3.46
CA LYS A 39 -3.77 22.52 -4.38
C LYS A 39 -3.88 21.89 -5.78
N LYS A 40 -5.10 21.62 -6.22
CA LYS A 40 -5.37 21.14 -7.58
C LYS A 40 -5.11 22.24 -8.61
N LYS A 41 -4.40 21.88 -9.69
CA LYS A 41 -4.15 22.74 -10.86
C LYS A 41 -4.90 22.19 -12.06
N ILE A 42 -5.52 23.08 -12.84
CA ILE A 42 -6.16 22.71 -14.09
C ILE A 42 -5.07 22.61 -15.16
N ILE A 43 -4.97 21.44 -15.78
CA ILE A 43 -4.11 21.18 -16.93
C ILE A 43 -4.97 20.74 -18.11
N SER A 44 -4.62 21.17 -19.32
CA SER A 44 -5.27 20.74 -20.56
C SER A 44 -4.39 19.74 -21.26
N VAL A 45 -4.96 18.59 -21.66
CA VAL A 45 -4.27 17.52 -22.39
C VAL A 45 -5.10 17.09 -23.58
N THR A 46 -4.44 16.70 -24.67
CA THR A 46 -5.09 16.12 -25.84
C THR A 46 -5.09 14.60 -25.75
N MET A 47 -6.24 13.98 -26.01
CA MET A 47 -6.42 12.52 -25.98
C MET A 47 -7.22 12.07 -27.20
N SER A 48 -7.04 10.81 -27.61
CA SER A 48 -7.85 10.25 -28.70
C SER A 48 -9.32 10.09 -28.27
N GLN A 49 -10.23 10.25 -29.23
CA GLN A 49 -11.67 10.11 -28.96
C GLN A 49 -12.01 8.71 -28.41
N ALA A 50 -11.32 7.67 -28.87
CA ALA A 50 -11.52 6.31 -28.39
C ALA A 50 -11.22 6.17 -26.88
N LEU A 51 -10.15 6.79 -26.39
CA LEU A 51 -9.83 6.78 -24.96
C LEU A 51 -10.85 7.59 -24.15
N VAL A 52 -11.28 8.74 -24.66
CA VAL A 52 -12.31 9.57 -24.00
C VAL A 52 -13.62 8.79 -23.87
N SER A 53 -14.07 8.16 -24.96
CA SER A 53 -15.28 7.32 -24.96
C SER A 53 -15.16 6.17 -23.96
N ARG A 54 -14.00 5.52 -23.85
CA ARG A 54 -13.80 4.43 -22.88
C ARG A 54 -13.85 4.93 -21.44
N ILE A 55 -13.30 6.11 -21.16
CA ILE A 55 -13.40 6.73 -19.83
C ILE A 55 -14.87 7.06 -19.51
N ASP A 56 -15.63 7.55 -20.49
CA ASP A 56 -17.06 7.84 -20.31
C ASP A 56 -17.88 6.61 -19.96
N GLU A 57 -17.63 5.48 -20.62
CA GLU A 57 -18.25 4.20 -20.30
C GLU A 57 -17.97 3.81 -18.85
N LEU A 58 -16.72 3.91 -18.39
CA LEU A 58 -16.35 3.58 -17.00
C LEU A 58 -17.03 4.49 -15.97
N VAL A 59 -17.24 5.77 -16.30
CA VAL A 59 -18.01 6.69 -15.43
C VAL A 59 -19.48 6.32 -15.43
N HIS A 60 -20.05 5.99 -16.59
CA HIS A 60 -21.44 5.55 -16.71
C HIS A 60 -21.71 4.26 -15.93
N GLU A 61 -20.78 3.30 -16.00
CA GLU A 61 -20.77 2.05 -15.25
C GLU A 61 -20.47 2.24 -13.75
N ARG A 62 -20.24 3.48 -13.29
CA ARG A 62 -19.91 3.85 -11.91
C ARG A 62 -18.60 3.25 -11.39
N VAL A 63 -17.70 2.84 -12.28
CA VAL A 63 -16.32 2.45 -11.93
C VAL A 63 -15.55 3.66 -11.39
N GLY A 64 -15.80 4.85 -11.96
CA GLY A 64 -15.26 6.12 -11.47
C GLY A 64 -16.35 7.17 -11.28
N ARG A 65 -16.12 8.13 -10.38
CA ARG A 65 -17.06 9.25 -10.11
C ARG A 65 -17.05 10.30 -11.21
N SER A 66 -15.92 10.48 -11.88
CA SER A 66 -15.75 11.45 -12.97
C SER A 66 -14.52 11.13 -13.82
N ARG A 67 -14.47 11.70 -15.04
CA ARG A 67 -13.29 11.64 -15.92
C ARG A 67 -12.03 12.13 -15.20
N ALA A 68 -12.13 13.28 -14.52
CA ALA A 68 -11.02 13.90 -13.84
C ALA A 68 -10.43 12.97 -12.76
N GLN A 69 -11.29 12.34 -11.96
CA GLN A 69 -10.84 11.38 -10.95
C GLN A 69 -10.14 10.17 -11.59
N LEU A 70 -10.74 9.56 -12.62
CA LEU A 70 -10.13 8.39 -13.28
C LEU A 70 -8.76 8.71 -13.89
N ILE A 71 -8.62 9.88 -14.52
CA ILE A 71 -7.35 10.33 -15.11
C ILE A 71 -6.32 10.60 -14.00
N GLU A 72 -6.72 11.28 -12.93
CA GLU A 72 -5.87 11.54 -11.76
C GLU A 72 -5.36 10.22 -11.15
N ASP A 73 -6.25 9.25 -10.93
CA ASP A 73 -5.90 7.93 -10.41
C ASP A 73 -4.97 7.15 -11.36
N ALA A 74 -5.22 7.19 -12.67
CA ALA A 74 -4.38 6.52 -13.66
C ALA A 74 -2.96 7.10 -13.71
N VAL A 75 -2.83 8.43 -13.71
CA VAL A 75 -1.52 9.11 -13.65
C VAL A 75 -0.81 8.80 -12.33
N ARG A 76 -1.55 8.75 -11.22
CA ARG A 76 -1.01 8.39 -9.92
C ARG A 76 -0.45 6.97 -9.93
N TRP A 77 -1.20 5.98 -10.43
CA TRP A 77 -0.72 4.60 -10.59
C TRP A 77 0.50 4.49 -11.49
N PHE A 78 0.53 5.25 -12.60
CA PHE A 78 1.67 5.28 -13.51
C PHE A 78 2.97 5.72 -12.80
N LEU A 79 2.86 6.65 -11.85
CA LEU A 79 3.99 7.13 -11.05
C LEU A 79 4.33 6.15 -9.92
N ASP A 80 3.34 5.71 -9.15
CA ASP A 80 3.51 4.84 -7.98
C ASP A 80 4.15 3.50 -8.35
N TYR A 81 3.67 2.86 -9.42
CA TYR A 81 4.23 1.61 -9.94
C TYR A 81 5.45 1.82 -10.86
N SER A 82 5.94 3.06 -10.96
CA SER A 82 7.09 3.41 -11.80
C SER A 82 6.96 2.86 -13.23
N VAL A 83 5.76 2.93 -13.81
CA VAL A 83 5.44 2.34 -15.13
C VAL A 83 6.35 2.94 -16.23
N HIS A 84 6.74 4.21 -16.09
CA HIS A 84 7.73 4.87 -16.94
C HIS A 84 9.13 4.22 -16.95
N LYS A 85 9.45 3.36 -15.97
CA LYS A 85 10.72 2.61 -15.89
C LYS A 85 10.60 1.18 -16.41
N TRP A 86 9.38 0.73 -16.73
CA TRP A 86 9.17 -0.60 -17.27
C TRP A 86 9.79 -0.70 -18.66
N ASN A 87 10.41 -1.84 -18.94
CA ASN A 87 11.08 -2.09 -20.20
C ASN A 87 10.98 -3.58 -20.56
N GLU A 88 11.52 -3.96 -21.72
CA GLU A 88 11.52 -5.33 -22.22
C GLU A 88 12.12 -6.35 -21.23
N ARG A 89 13.00 -5.92 -20.31
CA ARG A 89 13.65 -6.79 -19.33
C ARG A 89 12.78 -7.02 -18.09
N GLY A 90 11.75 -6.21 -17.85
CA GLY A 90 10.79 -6.46 -16.78
C GLY A 90 10.15 -5.22 -16.17
N LEU A 91 9.27 -5.49 -15.20
CA LEU A 91 8.59 -4.50 -14.37
C LEU A 91 9.48 -4.17 -13.18
N TYR A 92 9.72 -2.88 -12.94
CA TYR A 92 10.51 -2.42 -11.79
C TYR A 92 9.68 -1.46 -10.97
N VAL A 93 9.46 -1.82 -9.71
CA VAL A 93 8.70 -1.02 -8.75
C VAL A 93 9.64 -0.71 -7.59
N SER A 94 9.80 0.57 -7.24
CA SER A 94 10.64 1.01 -6.10
C SER A 94 12.06 0.40 -6.06
N GLY A 95 12.66 0.13 -7.23
CA GLY A 95 14.03 -0.36 -7.34
C GLY A 95 14.21 -1.88 -7.32
N PHE A 96 13.14 -2.66 -7.15
CA PHE A 96 13.18 -4.12 -7.29
C PHE A 96 12.37 -4.58 -8.51
N ARG A 97 12.70 -5.78 -9.00
CA ARG A 97 11.99 -6.40 -10.12
C ARG A 97 10.72 -7.06 -9.59
N ALA A 98 9.58 -6.71 -10.18
CA ALA A 98 8.27 -7.22 -9.83
C ALA A 98 7.72 -8.12 -10.93
N ALA A 99 6.80 -9.01 -10.56
CA ALA A 99 5.97 -9.77 -11.46
C ALA A 99 4.50 -9.59 -11.05
N LEU A 100 3.59 -9.67 -12.03
CA LEU A 100 2.16 -9.79 -11.77
C LEU A 100 1.85 -11.27 -11.63
N GLU A 101 1.29 -11.66 -10.49
CA GLU A 101 0.96 -13.05 -10.19
C GLU A 101 -0.56 -13.22 -10.14
N SER A 102 -1.05 -14.38 -10.61
CA SER A 102 -2.46 -14.73 -10.53
C SER A 102 -2.77 -15.32 -9.16
N GLU A 103 -3.79 -14.78 -8.50
CA GLU A 103 -4.28 -15.28 -7.21
C GLU A 103 -4.60 -16.78 -7.25
N THR A 104 -5.20 -17.26 -8.34
CA THR A 104 -5.50 -18.69 -8.53
C THR A 104 -4.24 -19.54 -8.56
N MET A 105 -3.19 -19.06 -9.24
CA MET A 105 -1.91 -19.78 -9.29
C MET A 105 -1.23 -19.81 -7.92
N THR A 106 -1.20 -18.68 -7.22
CA THR A 106 -0.67 -18.59 -5.86
C THR A 106 -1.43 -19.52 -4.92
N SER A 107 -2.76 -19.48 -4.95
CA SER A 107 -3.62 -20.35 -4.13
C SER A 107 -3.34 -21.84 -4.38
N LEU A 108 -3.17 -22.25 -5.64
CA LEU A 108 -2.81 -23.61 -6.00
C LEU A 108 -1.43 -24.00 -5.48
N PHE A 109 -0.44 -23.10 -5.55
CA PHE A 109 0.90 -23.33 -5.01
C PHE A 109 0.84 -23.57 -3.50
N PHE A 110 0.22 -22.65 -2.76
CA PHE A 110 0.09 -22.75 -1.31
C PHE A 110 -0.76 -23.95 -0.86
N SER A 111 -1.71 -24.42 -1.69
CA SER A 111 -2.51 -25.62 -1.39
C SER A 111 -1.70 -26.91 -1.29
N LYS A 112 -0.47 -26.91 -1.82
CA LYS A 112 0.46 -28.06 -1.76
C LYS A 112 1.35 -28.05 -0.52
N LEU A 113 1.32 -26.98 0.26
CA LEU A 113 2.16 -26.79 1.44
C LEU A 113 1.33 -27.01 2.70
N THR A 114 1.92 -27.64 3.73
CA THR A 114 1.28 -27.69 5.05
C THR A 114 1.32 -26.30 5.68
N PRO A 115 0.42 -25.96 6.64
CA PRO A 115 0.48 -24.67 7.33
C PRO A 115 1.85 -24.33 7.94
N SER A 116 2.58 -25.35 8.42
CA SER A 116 3.94 -25.18 8.93
C SER A 116 4.92 -24.80 7.81
N ASP A 117 4.86 -25.46 6.65
CA ASP A 117 5.71 -25.12 5.50
C ASP A 117 5.40 -23.72 4.98
N GLN A 118 4.13 -23.32 4.99
CA GLN A 118 3.70 -21.97 4.60
C GLN A 118 4.29 -20.93 5.55
N TYR A 119 4.28 -21.18 6.86
CA TYR A 119 4.88 -20.30 7.87
C TYR A 119 6.39 -20.17 7.67
N GLU A 120 7.13 -21.28 7.54
CA GLU A 120 8.59 -21.27 7.33
C GLU A 120 8.98 -20.57 6.03
N LEU A 121 8.19 -20.75 4.97
CA LEU A 121 8.36 -20.01 3.72
C LEU A 121 8.13 -18.51 3.93
N GLY A 122 7.13 -18.14 4.73
CA GLY A 122 6.85 -16.77 5.16
C GLY A 122 8.04 -16.17 5.91
N VAL A 123 8.55 -16.86 6.93
CA VAL A 123 9.74 -16.48 7.71
C VAL A 123 10.91 -16.17 6.80
N THR A 124 11.20 -17.08 5.86
CA THR A 124 12.29 -16.92 4.90
C THR A 124 12.07 -15.71 4.00
N ALA A 125 10.89 -15.59 3.39
CA ALA A 125 10.55 -14.50 2.48
C ALA A 125 10.55 -13.13 3.18
N GLY A 126 10.05 -13.04 4.42
CA GLY A 126 10.02 -11.81 5.19
C GLY A 126 11.42 -11.28 5.54
N SER A 127 12.38 -12.19 5.76
CA SER A 127 13.78 -11.82 6.02
C SER A 127 14.47 -11.18 4.79
N GLN A 128 13.97 -11.47 3.59
CA GLN A 128 14.48 -10.98 2.29
C GLN A 128 13.49 -10.04 1.60
N ALA A 129 12.52 -9.51 2.34
CA ALA A 129 11.42 -8.74 1.78
C ALA A 129 11.91 -7.49 1.04
N ALA A 130 11.51 -7.32 -0.22
CA ALA A 130 11.90 -6.14 -1.01
C ALA A 130 11.42 -4.81 -0.38
N VAL A 131 10.31 -4.83 0.36
CA VAL A 131 9.84 -3.66 1.13
C VAL A 131 10.84 -3.19 2.20
N SER A 132 11.67 -4.11 2.74
CA SER A 132 12.77 -3.77 3.67
C SER A 132 13.79 -2.87 3.00
N ASP A 133 14.18 -3.18 1.76
CA ASP A 133 15.12 -2.38 0.98
C ASP A 133 14.53 -1.02 0.63
N VAL A 134 13.22 -0.95 0.38
CA VAL A 134 12.52 0.32 0.14
C VAL A 134 12.64 1.24 1.36
N VAL A 135 12.40 0.71 2.56
CA VAL A 135 12.54 1.48 3.82
C VAL A 135 13.98 1.91 4.06
N ARG A 136 14.95 1.01 3.88
CA ARG A 136 16.37 1.31 4.14
C ARG A 136 16.95 2.30 3.14
N LEU A 137 16.86 1.99 1.85
CA LEU A 137 17.58 2.70 0.80
C LEU A 137 16.95 4.05 0.45
N TYR A 138 15.62 4.13 0.51
CA TYR A 138 14.91 5.33 0.06
C TYR A 138 14.33 6.17 1.21
N ARG A 139 14.29 5.64 2.44
CA ARG A 139 13.76 6.35 3.61
C ARG A 139 14.75 6.50 4.77
N GLY A 140 15.88 5.79 4.73
CA GLY A 140 16.90 5.88 5.78
C GLY A 140 16.44 5.37 7.15
N GLY A 141 15.35 4.58 7.20
CA GLY A 141 14.85 3.96 8.43
C GLY A 141 15.21 2.47 8.51
N ASP A 142 14.95 1.85 9.67
CA ASP A 142 14.97 0.39 9.81
C ASP A 142 13.53 -0.15 9.74
N PRO A 143 13.24 -1.15 8.87
CA PRO A 143 11.92 -1.78 8.85
C PRO A 143 11.52 -2.47 10.16
N LYS A 144 12.49 -2.69 11.07
CA LYS A 144 12.26 -3.28 12.39
C LYS A 144 11.83 -2.25 13.44
N ASP A 145 11.96 -0.97 13.14
CA ASP A 145 11.55 0.10 14.04
C ASP A 145 10.02 0.22 14.05
N ALA A 146 9.44 0.46 15.23
CA ALA A 146 7.99 0.61 15.37
C ALA A 146 7.43 1.76 14.52
N GLU A 147 8.21 2.84 14.36
CA GLU A 147 7.86 4.01 13.55
C GLU A 147 7.73 3.68 12.05
N SER A 148 8.41 2.63 11.57
CA SER A 148 8.36 2.20 10.18
C SER A 148 7.16 1.31 9.86
N ARG A 149 6.42 0.81 10.87
CA ARG A 149 5.37 -0.20 10.67
C ARG A 149 4.23 0.29 9.79
N GLU A 150 3.71 1.50 10.03
CA GLU A 150 2.62 2.06 9.22
C GLU A 150 3.03 2.19 7.75
N LEU A 151 4.28 2.61 7.51
CA LEU A 151 4.84 2.69 6.15
C LEU A 151 4.94 1.31 5.50
N ILE A 152 5.48 0.31 6.19
CA ILE A 152 5.64 -1.05 5.65
C ILE A 152 4.29 -1.65 5.30
N ILE A 153 3.32 -1.52 6.20
CA ILE A 153 1.96 -1.99 5.96
C ILE A 153 1.34 -1.28 4.76
N GLY A 154 1.52 0.04 4.64
CA GLY A 154 1.08 0.80 3.47
C GLY A 154 1.70 0.26 2.17
N LEU A 155 3.00 -0.04 2.17
CA LEU A 155 3.69 -0.60 1.01
C LEU A 155 3.18 -2.00 0.64
N LEU A 156 2.91 -2.86 1.63
CA LEU A 156 2.34 -4.20 1.38
C LEU A 156 0.94 -4.09 0.77
N GLN A 157 0.12 -3.17 1.26
CA GLN A 157 -1.20 -2.88 0.69
C GLN A 157 -1.08 -2.34 -0.74
N ASP A 158 -0.15 -1.42 -1.01
CA ASP A 158 0.10 -0.90 -2.36
C ASP A 158 0.56 -2.01 -3.33
N TYR A 159 1.19 -3.06 -2.81
CA TYR A 159 1.62 -4.25 -3.57
C TYR A 159 0.54 -5.34 -3.63
N GLY A 160 -0.67 -5.08 -3.15
CA GLY A 160 -1.82 -5.96 -3.33
C GLY A 160 -1.87 -7.13 -2.35
N TRP A 161 -1.24 -7.04 -1.17
CA TRP A 161 -1.28 -8.11 -0.17
C TRP A 161 -2.65 -8.27 0.52
N GLY A 162 -3.52 -7.28 0.38
CA GLY A 162 -4.80 -7.17 1.05
C GLY A 162 -4.99 -5.75 1.61
N SER A 163 -6.15 -5.49 2.20
CA SER A 163 -6.41 -4.25 2.94
C SER A 163 -5.99 -4.42 4.39
N PHE A 164 -5.10 -3.57 4.89
CA PHE A 164 -4.60 -3.65 6.26
C PHE A 164 -5.25 -2.59 7.15
N GLU A 165 -5.62 -3.02 8.36
CA GLU A 165 -6.03 -2.17 9.46
C GLU A 165 -5.15 -2.50 10.68
N MET A 166 -4.55 -1.46 11.27
CA MET A 166 -3.72 -1.61 12.47
C MET A 166 -4.43 -0.98 13.66
N HIS A 167 -4.60 -1.79 14.70
CA HIS A 167 -5.03 -1.38 16.03
C HIS A 167 -3.88 -1.66 17.01
N ASP A 168 -3.95 -1.13 18.24
CA ASP A 168 -2.85 -1.10 19.22
C ASP A 168 -2.04 -2.40 19.29
N ASP A 169 -2.70 -3.55 19.46
CA ASP A 169 -2.08 -4.88 19.52
C ASP A 169 -2.52 -5.83 18.39
N LEU A 170 -3.23 -5.34 17.37
CA LEU A 170 -3.88 -6.19 16.37
C LEU A 170 -3.67 -5.67 14.95
N ILE A 171 -3.27 -6.56 14.05
CA ILE A 171 -3.23 -6.34 12.61
C ILE A 171 -4.35 -7.15 11.98
N VAL A 172 -5.27 -6.47 11.28
CA VAL A 172 -6.37 -7.10 10.54
C VAL A 172 -6.12 -6.92 9.05
N ILE A 173 -6.23 -8.01 8.29
CA ILE A 173 -5.99 -8.02 6.85
C ILE A 173 -7.25 -8.55 6.18
N GLY A 174 -7.96 -7.66 5.48
CA GLY A 174 -9.10 -7.99 4.64
C GLY A 174 -8.67 -8.40 3.24
N SER A 175 -9.39 -9.37 2.67
CA SER A 175 -9.10 -9.95 1.34
C SER A 175 -7.60 -10.26 1.15
N PRO A 176 -6.99 -11.07 2.05
CA PRO A 176 -5.57 -11.35 2.01
C PRO A 176 -5.21 -12.16 0.75
N TYR A 177 -4.15 -11.74 0.05
CA TYR A 177 -3.66 -12.46 -1.13
C TYR A 177 -2.94 -13.77 -0.78
N TYR A 178 -2.27 -13.80 0.38
CA TYR A 178 -1.53 -14.96 0.87
C TYR A 178 -2.24 -15.64 2.05
N PRO A 179 -2.00 -16.93 2.30
CA PRO A 179 -2.61 -17.62 3.44
C PRO A 179 -2.04 -17.12 4.78
N ALA A 180 -2.88 -17.18 5.82
CA ALA A 180 -2.58 -16.65 7.15
C ALA A 180 -1.22 -17.12 7.75
N PRO A 181 -0.85 -18.42 7.68
CA PRO A 181 0.44 -18.87 8.23
C PRO A 181 1.64 -18.23 7.53
N PHE A 182 1.58 -18.06 6.20
CA PHE A 182 2.64 -17.39 5.45
C PHE A 182 2.74 -15.92 5.84
N ILE A 183 1.62 -15.21 5.91
CA ILE A 183 1.59 -13.80 6.31
C ILE A 183 2.18 -13.62 7.71
N GLN A 184 1.81 -14.49 8.66
CA GLN A 184 2.34 -14.47 10.03
C GLN A 184 3.87 -14.57 10.00
N GLY A 185 4.43 -15.61 9.39
CA GLY A 185 5.88 -15.81 9.33
C GLY A 185 6.61 -14.65 8.63
N TYR A 186 6.02 -14.13 7.56
CA TYR A 186 6.56 -13.00 6.80
C TYR A 186 6.63 -11.73 7.63
N LEU A 187 5.54 -11.36 8.32
CA LEU A 187 5.49 -10.14 9.13
C LEU A 187 6.35 -10.26 10.39
N GLU A 188 6.42 -11.43 11.02
CA GLU A 188 7.28 -11.65 12.20
C GLU A 188 8.75 -11.35 11.89
N THR A 189 9.27 -11.83 10.75
CA THR A 189 10.68 -11.62 10.40
C THR A 189 10.95 -10.24 9.80
N LEU A 190 10.03 -9.72 8.98
CA LEU A 190 10.13 -8.38 8.41
C LEU A 190 10.15 -7.30 9.49
N LEU A 191 9.22 -7.36 10.44
CA LEU A 191 9.04 -6.36 11.49
C LEU A 191 9.81 -6.69 12.77
N LYS A 192 10.41 -7.88 12.87
CA LYS A 192 11.08 -8.41 14.07
C LYS A 192 10.17 -8.36 15.31
N ILE A 193 8.95 -8.85 15.14
CA ILE A 193 7.94 -8.97 16.20
C ILE A 193 7.45 -10.41 16.31
N LYS A 194 6.73 -10.72 17.38
CA LYS A 194 6.01 -11.97 17.53
C LYS A 194 4.52 -11.75 17.31
N LEU A 195 3.93 -12.66 16.55
CA LEU A 195 2.54 -12.60 16.13
C LEU A 195 1.84 -13.90 16.47
N GLU A 196 0.60 -13.79 16.92
CA GLU A 196 -0.30 -14.92 17.13
C GLU A 196 -1.52 -14.78 16.21
N LEU A 197 -1.87 -15.86 15.52
CA LEU A 197 -3.10 -15.92 14.72
C LEU A 197 -4.31 -15.92 15.67
N VAL A 198 -5.23 -14.98 15.44
CA VAL A 198 -6.49 -14.90 16.18
C VAL A 198 -7.58 -15.55 15.34
N ASP A 199 -8.28 -16.54 15.91
CA ASP A 199 -9.43 -17.15 15.26
C ASP A 199 -10.52 -16.11 15.01
N MET A 200 -10.90 -15.97 13.74
CA MET A 200 -11.96 -15.07 13.31
C MET A 200 -13.19 -15.85 12.86
N ALA A 201 -14.38 -15.29 13.16
CA ALA A 201 -15.65 -15.83 12.66
C ALA A 201 -15.81 -15.66 11.13
N VAL A 202 -15.07 -14.73 10.52
CA VAL A 202 -15.12 -14.42 9.08
C VAL A 202 -13.91 -15.02 8.39
N LYS A 203 -14.15 -15.95 7.46
CA LYS A 203 -13.09 -16.69 6.75
C LYS A 203 -12.25 -15.85 5.78
N GLU A 204 -12.72 -14.67 5.41
CA GLU A 204 -12.09 -13.81 4.39
C GLU A 204 -11.06 -12.83 4.97
N ASN A 205 -10.86 -12.84 6.29
CA ASN A 205 -9.94 -11.94 6.98
C ASN A 205 -8.89 -12.72 7.77
N VAL A 206 -7.71 -12.13 7.93
CA VAL A 206 -6.66 -12.61 8.80
C VAL A 206 -6.45 -11.60 9.93
N ALA A 207 -6.49 -12.06 11.17
CA ALA A 207 -6.15 -11.25 12.34
C ALA A 207 -4.90 -11.80 13.02
N LEU A 208 -3.95 -10.91 13.32
CA LEU A 208 -2.67 -11.21 13.94
C LEU A 208 -2.48 -10.31 15.14
N ARG A 209 -2.36 -10.90 16.34
CA ARG A 209 -2.07 -10.17 17.57
C ARG A 209 -0.56 -10.04 17.78
N ILE A 210 -0.11 -8.85 18.13
CA ILE A 210 1.29 -8.58 18.48
C ILE A 210 1.51 -9.00 19.94
N LEU A 211 2.54 -9.83 20.18
CA LEU A 211 2.94 -10.32 21.50
C LEU A 211 4.02 -9.45 22.16
#